data_AF-A0A4Y6RBN2-F1
#
_entry.id   AF-A0A4Y6RBN2-F1
#
_cell.length_a   1.000
_cell.length_b   1.000
_cell.length_c   1.000
_cell.angle_alpha   90.00
_cell.angle_beta   90.00
_cell.angle_gamma   90.00
#
_symmetry.space_group_name_H-M   'P 1'
#
loop_
_entity.id
_entity.type
_entity.pdbx_description
1 polymer ?
#
loop_
_entity_poly.entity_id
_entity_poly.type
_entity_poly.pdbx_seq_one_letter_code
_entity_poly.pdbx_strand_id
1 'polypeptide(L)'
;MMTFLRPRQRGFTLIELIVVIIITAIVAGMVTVFIRAPIQSYLDVSARAELADAADLASRRITRDVRLALPNSVRVTNNSSGSFLELLLTKTGGRYLSEDDPNTIPGNVLAFDPLTPGNPNVFTIVGAAPSGVQTIVPGDFIVVNNLGAQPPVDAYNCSGQCNRAQVASISGTNVTLVKNRFVEQTPSMPSLSYRFQVVSTVVTYHCAPNANGTGTLTRYAGYVIEADQPVSTAALTGAPSAALMANQVAACDFSFDTLPNLQRGLVSVSLTLGAPGGNAGQITLLQQAQVNNSP
;
A
#
# COMPACT_ATOMS: atom_id res chain seq x y z
N MET A 1 13.27 -8.04 90.23
CA MET A 1 13.67 -7.26 89.04
C MET A 1 13.46 -8.17 87.84
N MET A 2 12.54 -8.01 86.90
CA MET A 2 11.60 -6.97 86.51
C MET A 2 10.22 -7.62 86.29
N THR A 3 9.16 -6.99 86.79
CA THR A 3 7.77 -7.29 86.46
C THR A 3 7.48 -6.89 85.02
N PHE A 4 7.29 -7.86 84.12
CA PHE A 4 6.64 -7.62 82.83
C PHE A 4 5.12 -7.75 83.03
N LEU A 5 4.45 -6.60 83.11
CA LEU A 5 3.00 -6.53 83.00
C LEU A 5 2.61 -6.98 81.58
N ARG A 6 2.01 -8.17 81.44
CA ARG A 6 1.37 -8.57 80.18
C ARG A 6 0.19 -7.62 79.93
N PRO A 7 0.16 -6.88 78.80
CA PRO A 7 -1.01 -6.09 78.47
C PRO A 7 -2.20 -7.03 78.30
N ARG A 8 -3.30 -6.76 79.02
CA ARG A 8 -4.60 -7.41 78.78
C ARG A 8 -4.97 -7.16 77.32
N GLN A 9 -5.07 -8.24 76.53
CA GLN A 9 -5.67 -8.17 75.19
C GLN A 9 -7.11 -7.68 75.37
N ARG A 10 -7.37 -6.44 74.96
CA ARG A 10 -8.73 -5.90 74.84
C ARG A 10 -9.34 -6.56 73.61
N GLY A 11 -10.33 -7.43 73.81
CA GLY A 11 -11.12 -8.00 72.72
C GLY A 11 -12.04 -6.94 72.12
N PHE A 12 -12.29 -7.04 70.81
CA PHE A 12 -13.27 -6.21 70.10
C PHE A 12 -14.69 -6.60 70.51
N THR A 13 -15.57 -5.60 70.62
CA THR A 13 -17.00 -5.85 70.88
C THR A 13 -17.74 -6.17 69.57
N LEU A 14 -18.82 -6.94 69.64
CA LEU A 14 -19.64 -7.27 68.47
C LEU A 14 -20.18 -6.01 67.76
N ILE A 15 -20.53 -4.98 68.52
CA ILE A 15 -21.00 -3.70 67.99
C ILE A 15 -19.91 -2.97 67.20
N GLU A 16 -18.65 -3.02 67.67
CA GLU A 16 -17.51 -2.38 67.03
C GLU A 16 -17.19 -3.05 65.68
N LEU A 17 -17.31 -4.38 65.61
CA LEU A 17 -17.15 -5.13 64.36
C LEU A 17 -18.26 -4.81 63.34
N ILE A 18 -19.52 -4.69 63.78
CA ILE A 18 -20.64 -4.31 62.89
C ILE A 18 -20.42 -2.91 62.31
N VAL A 19 -20.04 -1.93 63.13
CA VAL A 19 -19.81 -0.56 62.69
C VAL A 19 -18.66 -0.49 61.67
N VAL A 20 -17.57 -1.23 61.89
CA VAL A 20 -16.45 -1.30 60.94
C VAL A 20 -16.88 -1.88 59.58
N ILE A 21 -17.67 -2.96 59.56
CA ILE A 21 -18.16 -3.55 58.30
C ILE A 21 -19.05 -2.57 57.55
N ILE A 22 -19.95 -1.86 58.24
CA ILE A 22 -20.85 -0.89 57.60
C ILE A 22 -20.05 0.28 57.01
N ILE A 23 -19.14 0.86 57.79
CA ILE A 23 -18.32 2.00 57.33
C ILE A 23 -17.44 1.59 56.14
N THR A 24 -16.79 0.42 56.23
CA THR A 24 -15.96 -0.08 55.12
C THR A 24 -16.77 -0.36 53.86
N ALA A 25 -17.99 -0.89 53.97
CA ALA A 25 -18.88 -1.07 52.83
C ALA A 25 -19.26 0.26 52.15
N ILE A 26 -19.59 1.30 52.93
CA ILE A 26 -19.91 2.63 52.40
C ILE A 26 -18.70 3.24 51.70
N VAL A 27 -17.53 3.23 52.36
CA VAL A 27 -16.29 3.79 51.79
C VAL A 27 -15.86 3.04 50.53
N ALA A 28 -15.89 1.70 50.55
CA ALA A 28 -15.57 0.89 49.37
C ALA A 28 -16.52 1.18 48.19
N GLY A 29 -17.82 1.39 48.46
CA GLY A 29 -18.79 1.80 47.45
C GLY A 29 -18.44 3.14 46.81
N MET A 30 -18.08 4.15 47.61
CA MET A 30 -17.65 5.46 47.10
C MET A 30 -16.37 5.34 46.26
N VAL A 31 -15.36 4.64 46.77
CA VAL A 31 -14.08 4.45 46.08
C VAL A 31 -14.25 3.77 44.72
N THR A 32 -15.16 2.79 44.62
CA THR A 32 -15.41 2.07 43.35
C THR A 32 -15.90 3.00 42.24
N VAL A 33 -16.78 3.95 42.55
CA VAL A 33 -17.29 4.94 41.58
C VAL A 33 -16.17 5.86 41.10
N PHE A 34 -15.31 6.31 42.03
CA PHE A 34 -14.18 7.20 41.70
C PHE A 34 -13.06 6.52 40.93
N ILE A 35 -12.83 5.22 41.12
CA ILE A 35 -11.80 4.46 40.39
C ILE A 35 -12.27 4.04 39.00
N ARG A 36 -13.57 3.78 38.82
CA ARG A 36 -14.11 3.31 37.54
C ARG A 36 -13.92 4.31 36.41
N ALA A 37 -14.16 5.60 36.67
CA ALA A 37 -14.09 6.63 35.64
C ALA A 37 -12.65 6.84 35.07
N PRO A 38 -11.59 6.98 35.90
CA PRO A 38 -10.21 7.04 35.41
C PRO A 38 -9.77 5.80 34.63
N ILE A 39 -10.14 4.59 35.08
CA ILE A 39 -9.81 3.34 34.37
C ILE A 39 -10.49 3.31 33.00
N GLN A 40 -11.79 3.60 32.94
CA GLN A 40 -12.51 3.63 31.67
C GLN A 40 -11.92 4.68 30.72
N SER A 41 -11.63 5.88 31.22
CA SER A 41 -10.97 6.93 30.42
C SER A 41 -9.61 6.49 29.89
N TYR A 42 -8.83 5.76 30.68
CA TYR A 42 -7.54 5.24 30.22
C TYR A 42 -7.71 4.22 29.08
N LEU A 43 -8.67 3.30 29.23
CA LEU A 43 -8.98 2.30 28.20
C LEU A 43 -9.53 2.94 26.90
N ASP A 44 -10.36 3.97 27.02
CA ASP A 44 -10.90 4.68 25.87
C ASP A 44 -9.78 5.43 25.11
N VAL A 45 -8.84 6.04 25.83
CA VAL A 45 -7.67 6.71 25.26
C VAL A 45 -6.74 5.71 24.58
N SER A 46 -6.45 4.56 25.20
CA SER A 46 -5.59 3.54 24.60
C SER A 46 -6.21 2.97 23.33
N ALA A 47 -7.51 2.66 23.35
CA ALA A 47 -8.20 2.11 22.19
C ALA A 47 -8.27 3.12 21.02
N ARG A 48 -8.42 4.43 21.30
CA ARG A 48 -8.34 5.47 20.27
C ARG A 48 -6.95 5.62 19.68
N ALA A 49 -5.91 5.51 20.52
CA ALA A 49 -4.52 5.57 20.05
C ALA A 49 -4.21 4.40 19.10
N GLU A 50 -4.63 3.18 19.45
CA GLU A 50 -4.44 2.00 18.59
C GLU A 50 -5.12 2.14 17.22
N LEU A 51 -6.36 2.65 17.19
CA LEU A 51 -7.04 2.92 15.92
C LEU A 51 -6.29 3.99 15.10
N ALA A 52 -5.82 5.06 15.75
CA ALA A 52 -5.13 6.16 15.07
C ALA A 52 -3.81 5.68 14.45
N ASP A 53 -3.04 4.89 15.20
CA ASP A 53 -1.79 4.29 14.72
C ASP A 53 -2.06 3.32 13.56
N ALA A 54 -3.11 2.50 13.63
CA ALA A 54 -3.50 1.60 12.54
C ALA A 54 -3.88 2.38 11.26
N ALA A 55 -4.66 3.45 11.40
CA ALA A 55 -5.07 4.29 10.27
C ALA A 55 -3.86 5.00 9.63
N ASP A 56 -2.95 5.54 10.45
CA ASP A 56 -1.74 6.24 9.98
C ASP A 56 -0.77 5.27 9.30
N LEU A 57 -0.50 4.10 9.88
CA LEU A 57 0.36 3.08 9.28
C LEU A 57 -0.19 2.57 7.94
N ALA A 58 -1.48 2.27 7.87
CA ALA A 58 -2.14 1.86 6.62
C ALA A 58 -2.02 2.95 5.54
N SER A 59 -2.30 4.21 5.92
CA SER A 59 -2.28 5.34 4.99
C SER A 59 -0.87 5.70 4.53
N ARG A 60 0.13 5.67 5.43
CA ARG A 60 1.55 5.83 5.09
C ARG A 60 2.05 4.72 4.17
N ARG A 61 1.55 3.49 4.34
CA ARG A 61 1.89 2.40 3.42
C ARG A 61 1.30 2.63 2.04
N ILE A 62 0.02 2.99 1.94
CA ILE A 62 -0.64 3.31 0.66
C ILE A 62 0.10 4.46 -0.03
N THR A 63 0.36 5.56 0.68
CA THR A 63 1.05 6.72 0.07
C THR A 63 2.45 6.40 -0.42
N ARG A 64 3.18 5.50 0.26
CA ARG A 64 4.49 5.03 -0.21
C ARG A 64 4.37 4.24 -1.51
N ASP A 65 3.41 3.32 -1.59
CA ASP A 65 3.18 2.53 -2.81
C ASP A 65 2.70 3.44 -3.96
N VAL A 66 1.83 4.43 -3.68
CA VAL A 66 1.37 5.43 -4.66
C VAL A 66 2.52 6.27 -5.21
N ARG A 67 3.50 6.66 -4.38
CA ARG A 67 4.70 7.40 -4.83
C ARG A 67 5.61 6.56 -5.73
N LEU A 68 5.52 5.24 -5.65
CA LEU A 68 6.26 4.29 -6.47
C LEU A 68 5.42 3.75 -7.64
N ALA A 69 4.20 4.25 -7.83
CA ALA A 69 3.36 3.84 -8.94
C ALA A 69 4.01 4.21 -10.27
N LEU A 70 3.90 3.32 -11.24
CA LEU A 70 4.24 3.62 -12.61
C LEU A 70 3.40 4.83 -13.07
N PRO A 71 4.00 5.82 -13.75
CA PRO A 71 3.28 6.94 -14.34
C PRO A 71 2.02 6.49 -15.07
N ASN A 72 0.89 7.13 -14.82
CA ASN A 72 -0.40 6.82 -15.46
C ASN A 72 -0.93 5.39 -15.24
N SER A 73 -0.48 4.67 -14.21
CA SER A 73 -0.96 3.31 -13.87
C SER A 73 -1.94 3.25 -12.70
N VAL A 74 -2.15 4.35 -11.99
CA VAL A 74 -3.08 4.37 -10.86
C VAL A 74 -4.51 4.37 -11.40
N ARG A 75 -5.32 3.43 -10.93
CA ARG A 75 -6.75 3.37 -11.23
C ARG A 75 -7.55 3.04 -9.98
N VAL A 76 -8.75 3.62 -9.92
CA VAL A 76 -9.67 3.43 -8.80
C VAL A 76 -11.02 2.99 -9.33
N THR A 77 -11.58 1.94 -8.74
CA THR A 77 -12.95 1.51 -9.00
C THR A 77 -13.67 1.29 -7.68
N ASN A 78 -14.89 1.83 -7.59
CA ASN A 78 -15.76 1.67 -6.44
C ASN A 78 -17.00 0.87 -6.88
N ASN A 79 -17.38 -0.15 -6.11
CA ASN A 79 -18.58 -0.95 -6.36
C ASN A 79 -19.23 -1.43 -5.05
N SER A 80 -20.22 -2.32 -5.14
CA SER A 80 -20.92 -2.86 -3.97
C SER A 80 -20.03 -3.68 -3.01
N SER A 81 -18.89 -4.17 -3.48
CA SER A 81 -17.90 -4.91 -2.68
C SER A 81 -16.88 -3.99 -2.00
N GLY A 82 -16.96 -2.67 -2.23
CA GLY A 82 -16.11 -1.65 -1.63
C GLY A 82 -15.28 -0.87 -2.65
N SER A 83 -14.17 -0.32 -2.18
CA SER A 83 -13.27 0.54 -2.97
C SER A 83 -11.97 -0.17 -3.31
N PHE A 84 -11.52 -0.03 -4.55
CA PHE A 84 -10.33 -0.69 -5.08
C PHE A 84 -9.37 0.35 -5.66
N LEU A 85 -8.18 0.46 -5.09
CA LEU A 85 -7.07 1.26 -5.62
C LEU A 85 -6.02 0.30 -6.16
N GLU A 86 -5.80 0.32 -7.48
CA GLU A 86 -4.79 -0.50 -8.15
C GLU A 86 -3.69 0.36 -8.76
N LEU A 87 -2.47 -0.14 -8.70
CA LEU A 87 -1.29 0.49 -9.28
C LEU A 87 -0.21 -0.55 -9.65
N LEU A 88 0.62 -0.21 -10.63
CA LEU A 88 1.81 -0.97 -10.96
C LEU A 88 3.00 -0.41 -10.18
N LEU A 89 3.62 -1.22 -9.31
CA LEU A 89 4.75 -0.78 -8.51
C LEU A 89 6.05 -0.82 -9.31
N THR A 90 6.68 0.35 -9.44
CA THR A 90 8.05 0.46 -9.94
C THR A 90 9.04 0.30 -8.81
N LYS A 91 10.17 -0.35 -9.10
CA LYS A 91 11.30 -0.43 -8.15
C LYS A 91 12.52 0.36 -8.60
N THR A 92 12.68 0.54 -9.90
CA THR A 92 13.78 1.30 -10.50
C THR A 92 13.41 1.71 -11.92
N GLY A 93 14.32 2.41 -12.58
CA GLY A 93 14.22 2.81 -13.97
C GLY A 93 15.60 3.24 -14.49
N GLY A 94 15.70 3.51 -15.78
CA GLY A 94 16.96 3.89 -16.38
C GLY A 94 16.79 4.43 -17.77
N ARG A 95 17.94 4.71 -18.40
CA ARG A 95 18.01 5.06 -19.82
C ARG A 95 18.42 3.82 -20.61
N TYR A 96 17.68 3.50 -21.66
CA TYR A 96 18.10 2.46 -22.62
C TYR A 96 18.98 3.09 -23.70
N LEU A 97 19.86 2.29 -24.30
CA LEU A 97 20.64 2.72 -25.45
C LEU A 97 19.69 2.87 -26.66
N SER A 98 19.67 4.07 -27.24
CA SER A 98 18.83 4.41 -28.40
C SER A 98 19.62 4.31 -29.71
N GLU A 99 18.91 4.24 -30.84
CA GLU A 99 19.52 4.39 -32.16
C GLU A 99 20.04 5.82 -32.41
N ASP A 100 19.50 6.80 -31.69
CA ASP A 100 19.95 8.20 -31.70
C ASP A 100 21.24 8.42 -30.89
N ASP A 101 21.68 7.42 -30.11
CA ASP A 101 22.94 7.52 -29.38
C ASP A 101 24.15 7.38 -30.32
N PRO A 102 25.29 8.03 -30.00
CA PRO A 102 26.51 7.86 -30.77
C PRO A 102 26.92 6.39 -30.86
N ASN A 103 27.26 5.95 -32.08
CA ASN A 103 27.74 4.58 -32.36
C ASN A 103 29.03 4.17 -31.64
N THR A 104 29.67 5.09 -30.92
CA THR A 104 30.82 4.84 -30.06
C THR A 104 30.46 4.24 -28.71
N ILE A 105 29.18 4.31 -28.31
CA ILE A 105 28.68 3.67 -27.08
C ILE A 105 28.42 2.19 -27.39
N PRO A 106 29.19 1.26 -26.81
CA PRO A 106 28.98 -0.16 -27.06
C PRO A 106 27.69 -0.64 -26.37
N GLY A 107 26.90 -1.47 -27.06
CA GLY A 107 25.71 -2.09 -26.48
C GLY A 107 24.69 -2.52 -27.53
N ASN A 108 23.53 -2.93 -27.04
CA ASN A 108 22.37 -3.28 -27.86
C ASN A 108 21.32 -2.18 -27.71
N VAL A 109 20.86 -1.65 -28.84
CA VAL A 109 19.79 -0.66 -28.88
C VAL A 109 18.47 -1.31 -28.53
N LEU A 110 17.63 -0.63 -27.73
CA LEU A 110 16.24 -1.08 -27.55
C LEU A 110 15.45 -0.81 -28.83
N ALA A 111 15.14 -1.87 -29.58
CA ALA A 111 14.43 -1.77 -30.85
C ALA A 111 12.94 -1.45 -30.65
N PHE A 112 12.46 -0.46 -31.40
CA PHE A 112 11.03 -0.14 -31.60
C PHE A 112 10.58 -0.39 -33.05
N ASP A 113 11.52 -0.71 -33.95
CA ASP A 113 11.28 -1.13 -35.33
C ASP A 113 11.81 -2.57 -35.51
N PRO A 114 11.05 -3.50 -36.11
CA PRO A 114 11.56 -4.84 -36.43
C PRO A 114 12.78 -4.86 -37.35
N LEU A 115 13.08 -3.76 -38.05
CA LEU A 115 14.24 -3.60 -38.92
C LEU A 115 15.50 -3.11 -38.20
N THR A 116 15.41 -2.74 -36.91
CA THR A 116 16.58 -2.32 -36.12
C THR A 116 17.63 -3.44 -36.09
N PRO A 117 18.89 -3.20 -36.52
CA PRO A 117 19.93 -4.23 -36.54
C PRO A 117 20.27 -4.75 -35.14
N GLY A 118 20.50 -6.06 -35.02
CA GLY A 118 20.96 -6.70 -33.79
C GLY A 118 19.96 -7.71 -33.22
N ASN A 119 20.11 -8.06 -31.95
CA ASN A 119 19.16 -8.93 -31.27
C ASN A 119 18.01 -8.07 -30.72
N PRO A 120 16.78 -8.15 -31.27
CA PRO A 120 15.68 -7.27 -30.86
C PRO A 120 15.23 -7.52 -29.42
N ASN A 121 15.58 -8.65 -28.82
CA ASN A 121 15.17 -9.00 -27.46
C ASN A 121 16.19 -8.55 -26.39
N VAL A 122 17.31 -7.93 -26.77
CA VAL A 122 18.32 -7.49 -25.80
C VAL A 122 18.52 -6.00 -25.95
N PHE A 123 18.56 -5.28 -24.82
CA PHE A 123 18.98 -3.88 -24.81
C PHE A 123 19.98 -3.62 -23.69
N THR A 124 20.78 -2.57 -23.86
CA THR A 124 21.78 -2.13 -22.89
C THR A 124 21.27 -0.92 -22.10
N ILE A 125 21.42 -0.98 -20.78
CA ILE A 125 21.20 0.15 -19.88
C ILE A 125 22.38 1.11 -20.02
N VAL A 126 22.10 2.39 -20.28
CA VAL A 126 23.10 3.45 -20.30
C VAL A 126 23.36 3.89 -18.87
N GLY A 127 24.54 3.56 -18.36
CA GLY A 127 24.96 3.83 -16.98
C GLY A 127 25.15 2.56 -16.16
N ALA A 128 25.16 2.70 -14.83
CA ALA A 128 25.30 1.55 -13.94
C ALA A 128 24.01 0.74 -13.87
N ALA A 129 24.14 -0.59 -13.89
CA ALA A 129 23.01 -1.47 -13.67
C ALA A 129 22.48 -1.32 -12.22
N PRO A 130 21.16 -1.32 -12.00
CA PRO A 130 20.58 -1.30 -10.65
C PRO A 130 21.07 -2.48 -9.80
N SER A 131 21.29 -2.24 -8.51
CA SER A 131 21.79 -3.25 -7.55
C SER A 131 20.99 -3.27 -6.23
N GLY A 132 21.21 -4.29 -5.40
CA GLY A 132 20.50 -4.47 -4.14
C GLY A 132 19.00 -4.71 -4.34
N VAL A 133 18.16 -3.99 -3.60
CA VAL A 133 16.68 -4.10 -3.69
C VAL A 133 16.15 -3.62 -5.05
N GLN A 134 16.92 -2.81 -5.78
CA GLN A 134 16.55 -2.30 -7.11
C GLN A 134 17.00 -3.22 -8.25
N THR A 135 17.70 -4.32 -7.97
CA THR A 135 18.20 -5.24 -9.00
C THR A 135 17.05 -5.73 -9.88
N ILE A 136 17.24 -5.65 -11.19
CA ILE A 136 16.31 -6.22 -12.17
C ILE A 136 16.48 -7.74 -12.16
N VAL A 137 15.40 -8.48 -12.08
CA VAL A 137 15.39 -9.94 -12.00
C VAL A 137 14.45 -10.53 -13.06
N PRO A 138 14.65 -11.79 -13.45
CA PRO A 138 13.68 -12.50 -14.29
C PRO A 138 12.27 -12.39 -13.71
N GLY A 139 11.29 -12.12 -14.57
CA GLY A 139 9.90 -11.93 -14.18
C GLY A 139 9.47 -10.48 -13.94
N ASP A 140 10.40 -9.54 -13.75
CA ASP A 140 10.09 -8.11 -13.78
C ASP A 140 9.58 -7.70 -15.17
N PHE A 141 8.94 -6.53 -15.24
CA PHE A 141 8.53 -5.93 -16.50
C PHE A 141 9.27 -4.63 -16.78
N ILE A 142 9.79 -4.50 -17.99
CA ILE A 142 10.25 -3.23 -18.55
C ILE A 142 9.04 -2.54 -19.17
N VAL A 143 8.77 -1.32 -18.73
CA VAL A 143 7.74 -0.46 -19.31
C VAL A 143 8.40 0.76 -19.92
N VAL A 144 7.93 1.16 -21.10
CA VAL A 144 8.40 2.37 -21.78
C VAL A 144 7.21 3.26 -22.10
N ASN A 145 7.33 4.56 -21.84
CA ASN A 145 6.38 5.57 -22.31
C ASN A 145 4.91 5.26 -21.97
N ASN A 146 4.61 5.02 -20.68
CA ASN A 146 3.24 4.77 -20.23
C ASN A 146 2.46 6.08 -20.12
N LEU A 147 1.53 6.32 -21.05
CA LEU A 147 0.79 7.57 -21.18
C LEU A 147 -0.67 7.47 -20.73
N GLY A 148 -1.20 6.27 -20.51
CA GLY A 148 -2.55 6.09 -20.00
C GLY A 148 -3.18 4.78 -20.44
N ALA A 149 -4.51 4.75 -20.50
CA ALA A 149 -5.29 3.55 -20.77
C ALA A 149 -5.57 3.30 -22.27
N GLN A 150 -4.70 3.75 -23.17
CA GLN A 150 -4.88 3.60 -24.63
C GLN A 150 -3.67 2.86 -25.24
N PRO A 151 -3.88 1.78 -26.01
CA PRO A 151 -2.80 1.14 -26.75
C PRO A 151 -2.12 2.10 -27.74
N PRO A 152 -0.80 1.96 -27.99
CA PRO A 152 0.14 0.99 -27.42
C PRO A 152 0.65 1.34 -26.01
N VAL A 153 0.28 2.49 -25.45
CA VAL A 153 0.91 3.12 -24.28
C VAL A 153 0.20 2.81 -22.96
N ASP A 154 -0.42 1.63 -22.89
CA ASP A 154 -1.13 1.10 -21.72
C ASP A 154 -0.42 -0.14 -21.17
N ALA A 155 0.18 0.02 -19.98
CA ALA A 155 0.92 -1.04 -19.32
C ALA A 155 0.02 -2.11 -18.68
N TYR A 156 -1.30 -1.96 -18.61
CA TYR A 156 -2.21 -3.02 -18.16
C TYR A 156 -2.65 -3.92 -19.30
N ASN A 157 -2.96 -3.35 -20.47
CA ASN A 157 -3.52 -4.07 -21.58
C ASN A 157 -2.47 -4.49 -22.62
N CYS A 158 -2.16 -5.79 -22.65
CA CYS A 158 -1.21 -6.38 -23.61
C CYS A 158 -1.84 -7.44 -24.52
N SER A 159 -3.17 -7.37 -24.71
CA SER A 159 -3.93 -8.26 -25.61
C SER A 159 -3.62 -8.02 -27.09
N GLY A 160 -3.14 -6.83 -27.44
CA GLY A 160 -2.64 -6.46 -28.76
C GLY A 160 -1.29 -5.75 -28.65
N GLN A 161 -1.31 -4.44 -28.89
CA GLN A 161 -0.13 -3.60 -28.71
C GLN A 161 0.13 -3.35 -27.22
N CYS A 162 1.39 -3.32 -26.83
CA CYS A 162 1.78 -3.32 -25.43
C CYS A 162 3.07 -2.51 -25.26
N ASN A 163 3.16 -1.72 -24.21
CA ASN A 163 4.37 -1.01 -23.80
C ASN A 163 5.04 -1.64 -22.58
N ARG A 164 4.78 -2.94 -22.35
CA ARG A 164 5.32 -3.74 -21.26
C ARG A 164 5.96 -5.01 -21.80
N ALA A 165 7.22 -5.26 -21.48
CA ALA A 165 7.93 -6.48 -21.88
C ALA A 165 8.52 -7.18 -20.64
N GLN A 166 8.37 -8.49 -20.55
CA GLN A 166 8.87 -9.27 -19.42
C GLN A 166 10.37 -9.51 -19.56
N VAL A 167 11.11 -9.38 -18.45
CA VAL A 167 12.54 -9.70 -18.37
C VAL A 167 12.73 -11.21 -18.26
N ALA A 168 13.54 -11.76 -19.16
CA ALA A 168 13.98 -13.16 -19.13
C ALA A 168 15.25 -13.33 -18.28
N SER A 169 16.23 -12.45 -18.47
CA SER A 169 17.51 -12.47 -17.74
C SER A 169 18.22 -11.13 -17.82
N ILE A 170 19.19 -10.92 -16.94
CA ILE A 170 20.09 -9.76 -16.98
C ILE A 170 21.54 -10.23 -16.84
N SER A 171 22.45 -9.59 -17.60
CA SER A 171 23.89 -9.82 -17.53
C SER A 171 24.62 -8.48 -17.58
N GLY A 172 25.10 -8.00 -16.44
CA GLY A 172 25.65 -6.65 -16.31
C GLY A 172 24.59 -5.61 -16.64
N THR A 173 24.84 -4.79 -17.66
CA THR A 173 23.90 -3.77 -18.15
C THR A 173 22.99 -4.27 -19.27
N ASN A 174 23.14 -5.51 -19.74
CA ASN A 174 22.32 -6.06 -20.80
C ASN A 174 21.10 -6.78 -20.22
N VAL A 175 19.91 -6.27 -20.57
CA VAL A 175 18.62 -6.87 -20.21
C VAL A 175 18.12 -7.66 -21.40
N THR A 176 17.80 -8.94 -21.18
CA THR A 176 17.16 -9.81 -22.16
C THR A 176 15.68 -9.91 -21.84
N LEU A 177 14.84 -9.57 -22.81
CA LEU A 177 13.38 -9.68 -22.76
C LEU A 177 12.95 -11.07 -23.22
N VAL A 178 11.88 -11.60 -22.63
CA VAL A 178 11.24 -12.86 -23.10
C VAL A 178 10.76 -12.67 -24.54
N LYS A 179 10.16 -11.52 -24.81
CA LYS A 179 9.74 -11.06 -26.13
C LYS A 179 9.76 -9.54 -26.12
N ASN A 180 10.45 -8.92 -27.09
CA ASN A 180 10.33 -7.49 -27.31
C ASN A 180 8.95 -7.19 -27.94
N ARG A 181 8.03 -6.63 -27.14
CA ARG A 181 6.71 -6.18 -27.60
C ARG A 181 6.75 -4.77 -28.22
N PHE A 182 7.83 -4.02 -28.01
CA PHE A 182 7.95 -2.63 -28.47
C PHE A 182 8.06 -2.53 -30.00
N VAL A 183 8.64 -3.54 -30.65
CA VAL A 183 8.68 -3.65 -32.13
C VAL A 183 7.32 -3.99 -32.76
N GLU A 184 6.32 -4.37 -31.95
CA GLU A 184 4.96 -4.70 -32.43
C GLU A 184 3.99 -3.51 -32.30
N GLN A 185 4.46 -2.36 -31.81
CA GLN A 185 3.64 -1.17 -31.61
C GLN A 185 3.36 -0.47 -32.94
N THR A 186 2.12 -0.03 -33.13
CA THR A 186 1.67 0.73 -34.29
C THR A 186 0.75 1.89 -33.85
N PRO A 187 1.25 3.14 -33.81
CA PRO A 187 2.62 3.57 -34.14
C PRO A 187 3.65 3.15 -33.07
N SER A 188 4.94 3.14 -33.43
CA SER A 188 6.04 2.98 -32.48
C SER A 188 6.06 4.14 -31.47
N MET A 189 6.19 3.84 -30.18
CA MET A 189 6.10 4.84 -29.11
C MET A 189 7.33 4.81 -28.16
N PRO A 190 8.56 5.06 -28.65
CA PRO A 190 9.73 5.21 -27.79
C PRO A 190 9.58 6.37 -26.80
N SER A 191 10.31 6.31 -25.69
CA SER A 191 10.38 7.43 -24.76
C SER A 191 11.21 8.56 -25.37
N LEU A 192 10.69 9.80 -25.33
CA LEU A 192 11.39 10.99 -25.81
C LEU A 192 12.71 11.27 -25.06
N SER A 193 12.85 10.73 -23.85
CA SER A 193 14.08 10.85 -23.05
C SER A 193 14.86 9.53 -22.97
N TYR A 194 14.48 8.55 -23.79
CA TYR A 194 15.03 7.19 -23.84
C TYR A 194 14.99 6.46 -22.50
N ARG A 195 13.94 6.72 -21.71
CA ARG A 195 13.75 6.14 -20.38
C ARG A 195 12.84 4.92 -20.38
N PHE A 196 13.11 4.02 -19.44
CA PHE A 196 12.26 2.90 -19.09
C PHE A 196 12.05 2.84 -17.58
N GLN A 197 10.95 2.24 -17.16
CA GLN A 197 10.66 1.87 -15.78
C GLN A 197 10.68 0.36 -15.62
N VAL A 198 11.05 -0.09 -14.42
CA VAL A 198 11.01 -1.50 -14.03
C VAL A 198 9.85 -1.70 -13.08
N VAL A 199 8.79 -2.33 -13.58
CA VAL A 199 7.62 -2.74 -12.79
C VAL A 199 7.91 -4.10 -12.17
N SER A 200 7.82 -4.14 -10.85
CA SER A 200 8.08 -5.35 -10.05
C SER A 200 6.82 -6.20 -9.86
N THR A 201 5.68 -5.56 -9.60
CA THR A 201 4.41 -6.24 -9.36
C THR A 201 3.24 -5.26 -9.50
N VAL A 202 2.05 -5.79 -9.73
CA VAL A 202 0.79 -5.07 -9.50
C VAL A 202 0.37 -5.19 -8.02
N VAL A 203 -0.31 -4.16 -7.53
CA VAL A 203 -0.87 -4.09 -6.17
C VAL A 203 -2.29 -3.55 -6.23
N THR A 204 -3.20 -4.19 -5.50
CA THR A 204 -4.53 -3.64 -5.21
C THR A 204 -4.72 -3.49 -3.71
N TYR A 205 -5.15 -2.31 -3.29
CA TYR A 205 -5.78 -2.09 -1.99
C TYR A 205 -7.28 -2.25 -2.16
N HIS A 206 -7.84 -3.25 -1.48
CA HIS A 206 -9.28 -3.46 -1.40
C HIS A 206 -9.76 -3.04 -0.03
N CYS A 207 -10.64 -2.06 -0.02
CA CYS A 207 -11.32 -1.63 1.19
C CYS A 207 -12.76 -2.13 1.18
N ALA A 208 -13.09 -3.02 2.12
CA ALA A 208 -14.43 -3.56 2.34
C ALA A 208 -14.98 -2.99 3.66
N PRO A 209 -15.61 -1.80 3.63
CA PRO A 209 -16.11 -1.17 4.85
C PRO A 209 -17.34 -1.90 5.39
N ASN A 210 -17.51 -1.86 6.71
CA ASN A 210 -18.76 -2.25 7.37
C ASN A 210 -19.06 -1.25 8.47
N ALA A 211 -20.22 -0.60 8.40
CA ALA A 211 -20.62 0.46 9.34
C ALA A 211 -20.54 0.04 10.82
N ASN A 212 -20.61 -1.25 11.13
CA ASN A 212 -20.48 -1.79 12.49
C ASN A 212 -19.02 -1.92 12.96
N GLY A 213 -18.03 -1.48 12.18
CA GLY A 213 -16.61 -1.60 12.52
C GLY A 213 -16.09 -3.03 12.40
N THR A 214 -16.60 -3.81 11.44
CA THR A 214 -16.07 -5.15 11.12
C THR A 214 -15.44 -5.23 9.73
N GLY A 215 -15.34 -4.10 9.03
CA GLY A 215 -14.74 -4.02 7.71
C GLY A 215 -13.22 -4.17 7.75
N THR A 216 -12.64 -4.36 6.58
CA THR A 216 -11.21 -4.63 6.41
C THR A 216 -10.61 -3.83 5.26
N LEU A 217 -9.36 -3.40 5.45
CA LEU A 217 -8.51 -2.91 4.38
C LEU A 217 -7.40 -3.94 4.14
N THR A 218 -7.37 -4.52 2.94
CA THR A 218 -6.42 -5.58 2.58
C THR A 218 -5.61 -5.19 1.36
N ARG A 219 -4.30 -5.43 1.41
CA ARG A 219 -3.37 -5.21 0.30
C ARG A 219 -3.06 -6.53 -0.37
N TYR A 220 -3.42 -6.66 -1.64
CA TYR A 220 -3.10 -7.78 -2.51
C TYR A 220 -1.95 -7.42 -3.46
N ALA A 221 -1.02 -8.34 -3.69
CA ALA A 221 0.11 -8.11 -4.59
C ALA A 221 0.57 -9.40 -5.28
N GLY A 222 1.20 -9.26 -6.43
CA GLY A 222 1.84 -10.35 -7.17
C GLY A 222 0.93 -11.14 -8.09
N TYR A 223 -0.33 -10.73 -8.25
CA TYR A 223 -1.25 -11.37 -9.19
C TYR A 223 -0.94 -10.94 -10.63
N VAL A 224 -1.62 -11.56 -11.59
CA VAL A 224 -1.41 -11.29 -13.02
C VAL A 224 -1.91 -9.88 -13.37
N ILE A 225 -1.15 -9.16 -14.19
CA ILE A 225 -1.56 -7.83 -14.65
C ILE A 225 -2.56 -7.99 -15.80
N GLU A 226 -3.80 -7.58 -15.57
CA GLU A 226 -4.93 -7.67 -16.50
C GLU A 226 -5.39 -6.30 -16.98
N ALA A 227 -6.00 -6.27 -18.18
CA ALA A 227 -6.55 -5.06 -18.78
C ALA A 227 -7.66 -4.45 -17.90
N ASP A 228 -8.54 -5.28 -17.35
CA ASP A 228 -9.59 -4.86 -16.43
C ASP A 228 -9.11 -4.91 -14.98
N GLN A 229 -9.50 -3.92 -14.18
CA GLN A 229 -9.20 -3.90 -12.75
C GLN A 229 -9.94 -5.05 -12.03
N PRO A 230 -9.26 -5.86 -11.19
CA PRO A 230 -9.94 -6.82 -10.34
C PRO A 230 -10.70 -6.11 -9.23
N VAL A 231 -12.03 -6.13 -9.31
CA VAL A 231 -12.93 -5.38 -8.42
C VAL A 231 -13.77 -6.30 -7.51
N SER A 232 -13.22 -7.46 -7.15
CA SER A 232 -13.83 -8.38 -6.19
C SER A 232 -12.77 -9.11 -5.39
N THR A 233 -13.12 -9.56 -4.18
CA THR A 233 -12.25 -10.43 -3.38
C THR A 233 -11.92 -11.72 -4.11
N ALA A 234 -12.90 -12.33 -4.77
CA ALA A 234 -12.73 -13.55 -5.57
C ALA A 234 -11.64 -13.39 -6.62
N ALA A 235 -11.63 -12.28 -7.37
CA ALA A 235 -10.60 -11.99 -8.38
C ALA A 235 -9.19 -11.81 -7.79
N LEU A 236 -9.09 -11.46 -6.50
CA LEU A 236 -7.83 -11.21 -5.80
C LEU A 236 -7.35 -12.40 -4.95
N THR A 237 -8.18 -13.43 -4.74
CA THR A 237 -7.83 -14.59 -3.89
C THR A 237 -6.61 -15.37 -4.35
N GLY A 238 -6.29 -15.34 -5.65
CA GLY A 238 -5.09 -15.97 -6.22
C GLY A 238 -3.81 -15.16 -6.07
N ALA A 239 -3.85 -13.99 -5.44
CA ALA A 239 -2.67 -13.16 -5.26
C ALA A 239 -1.64 -13.86 -4.34
N PRO A 240 -0.36 -13.98 -4.75
CA PRO A 240 0.69 -14.57 -3.92
C PRO A 240 0.89 -13.89 -2.57
N SER A 241 0.54 -12.61 -2.45
CA SER A 241 0.62 -11.83 -1.22
C SER A 241 -0.71 -11.17 -0.91
N ALA A 242 -1.27 -11.45 0.27
CA ALA A 242 -2.42 -10.75 0.83
C ALA A 242 -2.11 -10.34 2.29
N ALA A 243 -2.14 -9.04 2.57
CA ALA A 243 -1.82 -8.50 3.89
C ALA A 243 -2.97 -7.64 4.43
N LEU A 244 -3.46 -7.96 5.62
CA LEU A 244 -4.44 -7.14 6.33
C LEU A 244 -3.75 -5.87 6.84
N MET A 245 -4.17 -4.71 6.34
CA MET A 245 -3.57 -3.41 6.68
C MET A 245 -4.29 -2.75 7.85
N ALA A 246 -5.62 -2.85 7.89
CA ALA A 246 -6.44 -2.38 8.99
C ALA A 246 -7.68 -3.26 9.15
N ASN A 247 -8.07 -3.49 10.39
CA ASN A 247 -9.37 -4.03 10.75
C ASN A 247 -10.27 -2.90 11.26
N GLN A 248 -11.52 -3.24 11.56
CA GLN A 248 -12.51 -2.29 12.08
C GLN A 248 -12.77 -1.10 11.16
N VAL A 249 -12.75 -1.33 9.85
CA VAL A 249 -13.04 -0.28 8.88
C VAL A 249 -14.54 -0.02 8.84
N ALA A 250 -14.96 1.14 9.36
CA ALA A 250 -16.35 1.59 9.34
C ALA A 250 -16.75 2.13 7.96
N ALA A 251 -15.87 2.93 7.38
CA ALA A 251 -16.02 3.54 6.06
C ALA A 251 -14.64 3.78 5.46
N CYS A 252 -14.56 3.77 4.14
CA CYS A 252 -13.37 4.13 3.42
C CYS A 252 -13.71 4.45 1.97
N ASP A 253 -12.88 5.28 1.37
CA ASP A 253 -12.99 5.62 -0.04
C ASP A 253 -11.62 5.93 -0.63
N PHE A 254 -11.48 5.64 -1.91
CA PHE A 254 -10.35 6.04 -2.71
C PHE A 254 -10.85 6.94 -3.84
N SER A 255 -10.10 7.99 -4.12
CA SER A 255 -10.30 8.79 -5.33
C SER A 255 -8.97 9.01 -6.04
N PHE A 256 -9.02 9.14 -7.36
CA PHE A 256 -7.86 9.48 -8.18
C PHE A 256 -8.21 10.55 -9.19
N ASP A 257 -7.63 11.73 -8.98
CA ASP A 257 -7.80 12.87 -9.88
C ASP A 257 -6.53 13.07 -10.70
N THR A 258 -6.65 13.05 -12.02
CA THR A 258 -5.54 13.34 -12.93
C THR A 258 -5.43 14.83 -13.18
N LEU A 259 -4.20 15.36 -13.22
CA LEU A 259 -3.88 16.71 -13.67
C LEU A 259 -2.98 16.62 -14.92
N PRO A 260 -3.54 16.35 -16.11
CA PRO A 260 -2.76 16.03 -17.32
C PRO A 260 -1.73 17.11 -17.68
N ASN A 261 -2.11 18.39 -17.57
CA ASN A 261 -1.25 19.53 -17.89
C ASN A 261 0.00 19.64 -17.01
N LEU A 262 -0.02 19.04 -15.81
CA LEU A 262 1.10 19.04 -14.87
C LEU A 262 1.84 17.70 -14.82
N GLN A 263 1.43 16.72 -15.64
CA GLN A 263 1.91 15.34 -15.56
C GLN A 263 1.89 14.81 -14.12
N ARG A 264 0.79 15.09 -13.40
CA ARG A 264 0.59 14.65 -12.01
C ARG A 264 -0.77 14.01 -11.84
N GLY A 265 -0.90 13.21 -10.80
CA GLY A 265 -2.18 12.76 -10.28
C GLY A 265 -2.23 12.95 -8.77
N LEU A 266 -3.44 12.96 -8.20
CA LEU A 266 -3.67 13.04 -6.77
C LEU A 266 -4.53 11.84 -6.36
N VAL A 267 -3.99 10.99 -5.50
CA VAL A 267 -4.75 9.95 -4.83
C VAL A 267 -5.20 10.48 -3.47
N SER A 268 -6.50 10.45 -3.21
CA SER A 268 -7.05 10.69 -1.88
C SER A 268 -7.48 9.38 -1.25
N VAL A 269 -7.12 9.19 0.01
CA VAL A 269 -7.48 8.05 0.85
C VAL A 269 -8.26 8.58 2.04
N SER A 270 -9.51 8.18 2.16
CA SER A 270 -10.32 8.39 3.35
C SER A 270 -10.49 7.06 4.07
N LEU A 271 -10.14 7.02 5.35
CA LEU A 271 -10.23 5.81 6.17
C LEU A 271 -10.87 6.14 7.52
N THR A 272 -12.02 5.56 7.78
CA THR A 272 -12.72 5.64 9.07
C THR A 272 -12.61 4.30 9.78
N LEU A 273 -11.98 4.28 10.96
CA LEU A 273 -11.83 3.09 11.79
C LEU A 273 -12.64 3.20 13.09
N GLY A 274 -13.07 2.04 13.60
CA GLY A 274 -13.81 1.89 14.85
C GLY A 274 -15.26 1.44 14.64
N ALA A 275 -15.96 1.18 15.74
CA ALA A 275 -17.36 0.74 15.74
C ALA A 275 -18.27 1.82 16.35
N PRO A 276 -19.48 2.04 15.80
CA PRO A 276 -20.49 2.88 16.44
C PRO A 276 -20.79 2.34 17.85
N GLY A 277 -20.64 3.19 18.87
CA GLY A 277 -20.88 2.81 20.27
C GLY A 277 -19.77 1.99 20.93
N GLY A 278 -18.64 1.74 20.24
CA GLY A 278 -17.44 1.19 20.87
C GLY A 278 -16.76 2.22 21.79
N ASN A 279 -16.01 1.72 22.78
CA ASN A 279 -15.27 2.55 23.75
C ASN A 279 -14.36 3.60 23.07
N ALA A 280 -13.76 3.25 21.93
CA ALA A 280 -12.93 4.17 21.16
C ALA A 280 -13.72 5.16 20.28
N GLY A 281 -15.01 4.91 20.01
CA GLY A 281 -15.77 5.62 18.98
C GLY A 281 -15.23 5.35 17.57
N GLN A 282 -15.35 6.35 16.70
CA GLN A 282 -14.81 6.33 15.34
C GLN A 282 -13.77 7.43 15.15
N ILE A 283 -12.74 7.11 14.38
CA ILE A 283 -11.74 8.07 13.92
C ILE A 283 -11.76 8.10 12.40
N THR A 284 -11.53 9.26 11.80
CA THR A 284 -11.41 9.40 10.35
C THR A 284 -10.08 10.06 10.03
N LEU A 285 -9.31 9.41 9.16
CA LEU A 285 -8.07 9.93 8.61
C LEU A 285 -8.26 10.19 7.12
N LEU A 286 -7.89 11.39 6.68
CA LEU A 286 -7.81 11.76 5.27
C LEU A 286 -6.34 11.97 4.93
N GLN A 287 -5.85 11.25 3.92
CA GLN A 287 -4.49 11.38 3.44
C GLN A 287 -4.48 11.53 1.93
N GLN A 288 -3.62 12.42 1.43
CA GLN A 288 -3.41 12.60 0.00
C GLN A 288 -1.97 12.28 -0.37
N ALA A 289 -1.79 11.72 -1.57
CA ALA A 289 -0.51 11.43 -2.16
C ALA A 289 -0.47 11.87 -3.62
N GLN A 290 0.58 12.60 -3.98
CA GLN A 290 0.84 12.96 -5.37
C GLN A 290 1.49 11.79 -6.11
N VAL A 291 1.04 11.58 -7.34
CA VAL A 291 1.61 10.65 -8.31
C VAL A 291 2.36 11.46 -9.36
N ASN A 292 3.58 11.03 -9.69
CA ASN A 292 4.33 11.59 -10.80
C ASN A 292 3.97 10.84 -12.10
N ASN A 293 3.27 11.51 -13.02
CA ASN A 293 2.83 10.96 -14.29
C ASN A 293 3.76 11.38 -15.46
N SER A 294 5.05 11.55 -15.16
CA SER A 294 6.10 11.78 -16.17
C SER A 294 6.78 10.45 -16.52
N PRO A 295 6.49 9.87 -17.69
CA PRO A 295 7.03 8.57 -18.12
C PRO A 295 8.47 8.63 -18.67
#